data_AF-A0A5B7J7I5-F1
#
_entry.id   AF-A0A5B7J7I5-F1
#
_cell.length_a   1.000
_cell.length_b   1.000
_cell.length_c   1.000
_cell.angle_alpha   90.00
_cell.angle_beta   90.00
_cell.angle_gamma   90.00
#
_symmetry.space_group_name_H-M   'P 1'
#
loop_
_entity.id
_entity.type
_entity.pdbx_description
1 polymer ?
#
loop_
_entity_poly.entity_id
_entity_poly.type
_entity_poly.pdbx_seq_one_letter_code
_entity_poly.pdbx_strand_id
1 'polypeptide(L)'
;MWNTCAWTAEGQRDWIKTTLGPILEAAGMRYLKLMVLDHNRDALPWYPATILEDPQSNQFVDGVAIHWYDDDNTGPEVMTELHSLFEDKFLLYTESCDGKYLRLKNMLAHDNVK
;
A
#
# COMPACT_ATOMS: atom_id res chain seq x y z
N MET A 1 3.86 10.23 20.47
CA MET A 1 4.73 9.90 19.32
C MET A 1 4.65 8.40 19.12
N TRP A 2 4.63 7.93 17.87
CA TRP A 2 4.61 6.51 17.51
C TRP A 2 5.82 6.21 16.62
N ASN A 3 6.12 4.92 16.41
CA ASN A 3 7.21 4.50 15.55
C ASN A 3 6.87 4.76 14.08
N THR A 4 7.77 5.38 13.33
CA THR A 4 7.61 5.63 11.90
C THR A 4 8.97 5.67 11.20
N CYS A 5 9.00 5.34 9.91
CA CYS A 5 10.16 5.44 9.04
C CYS A 5 9.68 5.96 7.68
N ALA A 6 10.00 7.21 7.35
CA ALA A 6 9.51 7.84 6.13
C ALA A 6 10.37 7.45 4.92
N TRP A 7 9.70 7.16 3.79
CA TRP A 7 10.33 6.81 2.52
C TRP A 7 9.65 7.57 1.37
N THR A 8 10.46 8.12 0.46
CA THR A 8 9.95 8.49 -0.87
C THR A 8 9.80 7.24 -1.73
N ALA A 9 8.97 7.32 -2.78
CA ALA A 9 8.75 6.19 -3.69
C ALA A 9 10.06 5.78 -4.40
N GLU A 10 10.87 6.75 -4.82
CA GLU A 10 12.20 6.51 -5.42
C GLU A 10 13.16 5.87 -4.42
N GLY A 11 13.11 6.30 -3.14
CA GLY A 11 13.92 5.72 -2.09
C GLY A 11 13.56 4.26 -1.85
N GLN A 12 12.27 3.93 -1.76
CA GLN A 12 11.82 2.55 -1.62
C GLN A 12 12.21 1.71 -2.85
N ARG A 13 12.01 2.23 -4.07
CA ARG A 13 12.43 1.60 -5.34
C ARG A 13 13.93 1.26 -5.32
N ASP A 14 14.76 2.24 -5.02
CA ASP A 14 16.22 2.10 -5.07
C ASP A 14 16.71 1.12 -4.00
N TRP A 15 16.12 1.15 -2.80
CA TRP A 15 16.43 0.18 -1.76
C TRP A 15 16.00 -1.24 -2.12
N ILE A 16 14.84 -1.42 -2.75
CA ILE A 16 14.39 -2.73 -3.23
C ILE A 16 15.37 -3.30 -4.25
N LYS A 17 15.70 -2.55 -5.31
CA LYS A 17 16.53 -3.08 -6.40
C LYS A 17 18.00 -3.27 -6.04
N THR A 18 18.54 -2.43 -5.14
CA THR A 18 19.97 -2.47 -4.79
C THR A 18 20.27 -3.25 -3.52
N THR A 19 19.27 -3.45 -2.64
CA THR A 19 19.49 -3.99 -1.30
C THR A 19 18.53 -5.12 -0.95
N LEU A 20 17.24 -4.82 -0.69
CA LEU A 20 16.33 -5.82 -0.14
C LEU A 20 16.12 -7.01 -1.08
N GLY A 21 15.85 -6.74 -2.35
CA GLY A 21 15.63 -7.77 -3.38
C GLY A 21 16.80 -8.75 -3.48
N PRO A 22 18.03 -8.26 -3.75
CA PRO A 22 19.23 -9.10 -3.80
C PRO A 22 19.51 -9.86 -2.49
N ILE A 23 19.29 -9.24 -1.32
CA ILE A 23 19.50 -9.92 -0.02
C ILE A 23 18.52 -11.08 0.16
N LEU A 24 17.22 -10.87 -0.16
CA LEU A 24 16.23 -11.94 -0.09
C LEU A 24 16.55 -13.07 -1.07
N GLU A 25 17.05 -12.74 -2.27
CA GLU A 25 17.47 -13.74 -3.25
C GLU A 25 18.68 -14.55 -2.79
N ALA A 26 19.74 -13.87 -2.35
CA ALA A 26 20.95 -14.50 -1.84
C ALA A 26 20.70 -15.37 -0.60
N ALA A 27 19.72 -14.98 0.23
CA ALA A 27 19.28 -15.76 1.39
C ALA A 27 18.35 -16.94 1.04
N GLY A 28 17.99 -17.14 -0.23
CA GLY A 28 17.03 -18.17 -0.64
C GLY A 28 15.60 -17.90 -0.16
N MET A 29 15.26 -16.64 0.13
CA MET A 29 13.99 -16.21 0.71
C MET A 29 12.96 -15.69 -0.30
N ARG A 30 13.17 -15.93 -1.61
CA ARG A 30 12.20 -15.55 -2.66
C ARG A 30 10.86 -16.29 -2.58
N TYR A 31 10.69 -17.24 -1.66
CA TYR A 31 9.39 -17.82 -1.33
C TYR A 31 8.48 -16.85 -0.56
N LEU A 32 9.06 -15.83 0.09
CA LEU A 32 8.31 -14.73 0.71
C LEU A 32 7.79 -13.78 -0.37
N LYS A 33 6.60 -13.23 -0.13
CA LYS A 33 5.99 -12.22 -1.00
C LYS A 33 6.36 -10.83 -0.52
N LEU A 34 6.87 -10.01 -1.43
CA LEU A 34 7.22 -8.62 -1.15
C LEU A 34 6.10 -7.69 -1.64
N MET A 35 5.56 -6.90 -0.73
CA MET A 35 4.58 -5.86 -1.03
C MET A 35 5.19 -4.47 -0.85
N VAL A 36 4.72 -3.50 -1.64
CA VAL A 36 5.13 -2.08 -1.55
C VAL A 36 3.97 -1.20 -1.10
N LEU A 37 4.24 0.10 -0.92
CA LEU A 37 3.33 1.11 -0.37
C LEU A 37 3.05 0.97 1.12
N ASP A 38 2.17 0.02 1.51
CA ASP A 38 1.67 -0.17 2.88
C ASP A 38 1.20 1.15 3.52
N HIS A 39 0.35 1.86 2.77
CA HIS A 39 -0.21 3.16 3.12
C HIS A 39 -1.59 3.34 2.46
N ASN A 40 -2.23 4.48 2.71
CA ASN A 40 -3.55 4.79 2.19
C ASN A 40 -3.57 4.90 0.65
N ARG A 41 -4.78 4.74 0.10
CA ARG A 41 -5.03 4.76 -1.35
C ARG A 41 -4.86 6.12 -2.03
N ASP A 42 -4.72 7.22 -1.27
CA ASP A 42 -4.36 8.55 -1.78
C ASP A 42 -2.98 8.60 -2.45
N ALA A 43 -2.12 7.63 -2.12
CA ALA A 43 -0.84 7.44 -2.77
C ALA A 43 -0.92 6.69 -4.11
N LEU A 44 -2.10 6.20 -4.50
CA LEU A 44 -2.30 5.49 -5.76
C LEU A 44 -2.61 6.46 -6.92
N PRO A 45 -2.18 6.13 -8.15
CA PRO A 45 -1.26 5.03 -8.51
C PRO A 45 0.22 5.43 -8.36
N TRP A 46 0.52 6.71 -8.11
CA TRP A 46 1.85 7.29 -8.34
C TRP A 46 2.96 6.64 -7.52
N TYR A 47 2.71 6.28 -6.24
CA TYR A 47 3.76 5.74 -5.38
C TYR A 47 4.15 4.32 -5.81
N PRO A 48 3.22 3.34 -5.94
CA PRO A 48 3.58 2.04 -6.50
C PRO A 48 4.08 2.12 -7.94
N ALA A 49 3.49 2.96 -8.80
CA ALA A 49 3.92 3.09 -10.20
C ALA A 49 5.40 3.46 -10.30
N THR A 50 5.88 4.40 -9.48
CA THR A 50 7.30 4.78 -9.41
C THR A 50 8.23 3.58 -9.15
N ILE A 51 7.77 2.58 -8.39
CA ILE A 51 8.53 1.38 -8.06
C ILE A 51 8.38 0.29 -9.13
N LEU A 52 7.17 0.11 -9.67
CA LEU A 52 6.80 -0.97 -10.57
C LEU A 52 7.19 -0.69 -12.04
N GLU A 53 7.31 0.58 -12.42
CA GLU A 53 7.82 0.99 -13.75
C GLU A 53 9.32 0.73 -13.92
N ASP A 54 10.09 0.61 -12.83
CA ASP A 54 11.49 0.22 -12.88
C ASP A 54 11.61 -1.32 -12.85
N PRO A 55 12.06 -1.96 -13.96
CA PRO A 55 12.15 -3.41 -14.03
C PRO A 55 13.07 -4.02 -12.98
N GLN A 56 14.09 -3.28 -12.52
CA GLN A 56 15.07 -3.77 -11.55
C GLN A 56 14.48 -3.94 -10.16
N SER A 57 13.50 -3.11 -9.78
CA SER A 57 12.72 -3.29 -8.55
C SER A 57 11.51 -4.18 -8.78
N ASN A 58 10.82 -4.03 -9.91
CA ASN A 58 9.58 -4.73 -10.21
C ASN A 58 9.72 -6.26 -10.14
N GLN A 59 10.85 -6.80 -10.59
CA GLN A 59 11.13 -8.25 -10.51
C GLN A 59 11.10 -8.81 -9.08
N PHE A 60 11.26 -7.97 -8.06
CA PHE A 60 11.24 -8.39 -6.67
C PHE A 60 9.89 -8.19 -5.98
N VAL A 61 8.97 -7.42 -6.58
CA VAL A 61 7.69 -7.02 -5.98
C VAL A 61 6.58 -7.92 -6.49
N ASP A 62 5.82 -8.50 -5.57
CA ASP A 62 4.71 -9.40 -5.89
C ASP A 62 3.34 -8.69 -5.82
N GLY A 63 3.22 -7.62 -5.04
CA GLY A 63 1.95 -6.93 -4.85
C GLY A 63 2.05 -5.56 -4.17
N VAL A 64 0.90 -4.92 -3.95
CA VAL A 64 0.77 -3.61 -3.31
C VAL A 64 -0.11 -3.72 -2.07
N ALA A 65 0.41 -3.23 -0.94
CA ALA A 65 -0.28 -3.19 0.35
C ALA A 65 -0.97 -1.84 0.55
N ILE A 66 -2.23 -1.86 0.99
CA ILE A 66 -3.10 -0.67 1.04
C ILE A 66 -3.77 -0.57 2.42
N HIS A 67 -3.86 0.65 2.95
CA HIS A 67 -4.61 0.97 4.16
C HIS A 67 -5.92 1.69 3.81
N TRP A 68 -6.92 1.58 4.69
CA TRP A 68 -8.27 2.10 4.41
C TRP A 68 -8.61 3.46 5.04
N TYR A 69 -7.64 4.13 5.66
CA TYR A 69 -7.94 5.26 6.57
C TYR A 69 -8.43 6.51 5.86
N ASP A 70 -8.20 6.58 4.55
CA ASP A 70 -8.61 7.69 3.67
C ASP A 70 -9.73 7.28 2.71
N ASP A 71 -10.49 6.22 3.07
CA ASP A 71 -11.50 5.66 2.19
C ASP A 71 -12.77 6.52 2.05
N ASP A 72 -12.94 7.52 2.90
CA ASP A 72 -13.98 8.55 2.71
C ASP A 72 -13.59 9.59 1.64
N ASN A 73 -12.30 9.70 1.28
CA ASN A 73 -11.80 10.79 0.42
C ASN A 73 -11.38 10.35 -0.99
N THR A 74 -10.81 9.16 -1.15
CA THR A 74 -10.16 8.77 -2.44
C THR A 74 -10.76 7.51 -3.05
N GLY A 75 -11.88 7.51 -3.76
CA GLY A 75 -12.66 6.30 -4.13
C GLY A 75 -11.89 5.05 -4.64
N PRO A 76 -12.49 3.84 -4.54
CA PRO A 76 -11.81 2.57 -4.86
C PRO A 76 -11.39 2.43 -6.34
N GLU A 77 -11.87 3.30 -7.23
CA GLU A 77 -11.49 3.35 -8.65
C GLU A 77 -9.97 3.46 -8.86
N VAL A 78 -9.22 4.09 -7.96
CA VAL A 78 -7.75 4.19 -8.06
C VAL A 78 -7.07 2.82 -7.95
N MET A 79 -7.71 1.85 -7.28
CA MET A 79 -7.21 0.48 -7.22
C MET A 79 -7.44 -0.24 -8.55
N THR A 80 -8.59 0.00 -9.20
CA THR A 80 -8.87 -0.53 -10.55
C THR A 80 -7.90 0.05 -11.57
N GLU A 81 -7.59 1.34 -11.49
CA GLU A 81 -6.57 1.98 -12.33
C GLU A 81 -5.20 1.33 -12.13
N LEU A 82 -4.74 1.21 -10.88
CA LEU A 82 -3.45 0.59 -10.58
C LEU A 82 -3.37 -0.85 -11.10
N HIS A 83 -4.40 -1.67 -10.88
CA HIS A 83 -4.41 -3.05 -11.34
C HIS A 83 -4.39 -3.14 -12.88
N SER A 84 -5.03 -2.19 -13.57
CA SER A 84 -4.99 -2.11 -15.04
C SER A 84 -3.60 -1.76 -15.59
N LEU A 85 -2.78 -1.03 -14.81
CA LEU A 85 -1.39 -0.72 -15.17
C LEU A 85 -0.44 -1.89 -14.87
N PHE A 86 -0.72 -2.68 -13.83
CA PHE A 86 0.15 -3.76 -13.35
C PHE A 86 -0.66 -5.03 -13.05
N GLU A 87 -1.19 -5.66 -14.10
CA GLU A 87 -2.09 -6.80 -14.01
C GLU A 87 -1.47 -8.04 -13.32
N ASP A 88 -0.14 -8.15 -13.32
CA ASP A 88 0.60 -9.24 -12.67
C ASP A 88 0.78 -9.04 -11.16
N LYS A 89 0.39 -7.88 -10.60
CA LYS A 89 0.54 -7.56 -9.17
C LYS A 89 -0.79 -7.69 -8.45
N PHE A 90 -0.79 -8.43 -7.34
CA PHE A 90 -1.96 -8.49 -6.48
C PHE A 90 -2.07 -7.23 -5.61
N LEU A 91 -3.30 -6.85 -5.26
CA LEU A 91 -3.59 -5.79 -4.30
C LEU A 91 -4.12 -6.41 -3.02
N LEU A 92 -3.67 -5.93 -1.86
CA LEU A 92 -4.13 -6.42 -0.56
C LEU A 92 -4.36 -5.24 0.39
N TYR A 93 -5.55 -5.15 0.97
CA TYR A 93 -5.75 -4.30 2.15
C TYR A 93 -5.08 -4.95 3.36
N THR A 94 -4.09 -4.28 3.94
CA THR A 94 -3.23 -4.80 5.01
C THR A 94 -3.52 -4.20 6.37
N GLU A 95 -4.05 -2.98 6.45
CA GLU A 95 -4.35 -2.32 7.71
C GLU A 95 -5.66 -1.54 7.68
N SER A 96 -6.35 -1.65 8.82
CA SER A 96 -7.75 -1.32 8.95
C SER A 96 -8.10 -1.10 10.43
N CYS A 97 -8.50 0.09 10.85
CA CYS A 97 -9.14 0.29 12.16
C CYS A 97 -10.29 1.31 12.14
N ASP A 98 -11.29 1.08 12.99
CA ASP A 98 -12.34 2.05 13.29
C ASP A 98 -11.78 3.15 14.21
N GLY A 99 -11.45 4.30 13.62
CA GLY A 99 -11.05 5.49 14.38
C GLY A 99 -12.21 6.06 15.22
N LYS A 100 -11.88 7.00 16.13
CA LYS A 100 -12.89 7.69 16.97
C LYS A 100 -14.04 8.34 16.18
N TYR A 101 -13.79 8.78 14.95
CA TYR A 101 -14.77 9.49 14.12
C TYR A 101 -15.94 8.59 13.64
N LEU A 102 -15.67 7.33 13.29
CA LEU A 102 -16.72 6.36 12.98
C LEU A 102 -17.59 6.05 14.21
N ARG A 103 -16.95 5.98 15.39
CA ARG A 103 -17.67 5.81 16.67
C ARG A 103 -18.64 6.96 16.95
N LEU A 104 -18.24 8.21 16.66
CA LEU A 104 -19.12 9.38 16.80
C LEU A 104 -20.22 9.43 15.74
N LYS A 105 -19.92 9.13 14.47
CA LYS A 105 -20.94 9.01 13.40
C LYS A 105 -22.00 7.96 13.77
N ASN A 106 -21.58 6.80 14.27
CA ASN A 106 -22.49 5.74 14.69
C ASN A 106 -23.30 6.13 15.93
N MET A 107 -22.70 6.79 16.93
CA MET A 107 -23.44 7.30 18.10
C MET A 107 -24.50 8.35 17.70
N LEU A 108 -24.16 9.31 16.83
CA LEU A 108 -25.09 10.31 16.33
C LEU A 108 -26.18 9.71 15.44
N ALA A 109 -25.88 8.67 14.67
CA ALA A 109 -26.87 7.93 13.90
C ALA A 109 -27.86 7.16 14.80
N HIS A 110 -27.40 6.62 15.94
CA HIS A 110 -28.26 5.97 16.92
C HIS A 110 -29.13 6.97 17.71
N ASP A 111 -28.64 8.18 17.99
CA ASP A 111 -29.41 9.22 18.70
C ASP A 111 -30.50 9.89 17.83
N ASN A 112 -30.43 9.74 16.51
CA ASN A 112 -31.45 10.21 15.56
C ASN A 112 -32.57 9.18 15.29
N VAL A 113 -32.58 8.05 15.99
CA VAL A 113 -33.71 7.11 16.03
C VAL A 113 -34.50 7.35 17.32
N LYS A 114 -35.30 8.42 17.33
CA LYS A 114 -36.41 8.62 18.27
C LYS A 114 -37.62 9.16 17.54
#